data_AF-A0A5U1CL01-F1
#
_entry.id   AF-A0A5U1CL01-F1
#
_cell.length_a   1.000
_cell.length_b   1.000
_cell.length_c   1.000
_cell.angle_alpha   90.00
_cell.angle_beta   90.00
_cell.angle_gamma   90.00
#
_symmetry.space_group_name_H-M   'P 1'
#
loop_
_entity.id
_entity.type
_entity.pdbx_description
1 polymer ?
#
loop_
_entity_poly.entity_id
_entity_poly.type
_entity_poly.pdbx_seq_one_letter_code
_entity_poly.pdbx_strand_id
1 'polypeptide(L)'
;LSSLLNDVNVLLNELIPNRNTDISPFIYKTSNAFLPPIVYQLEEYGLPRMITKKIDDALNLDLDNEELTLHTILDHLKTLNYVFGLSGLIGASMIEEYIMNNFFDGVTYSQ
;
A
#
# COMPACT_ATOMS: atom_id res chain seq x y z
N LEU A 1 -2.12 -13.20 0.12
CA LEU A 1 -1.96 -14.23 1.18
C LEU A 1 -2.78 -13.86 2.42
N SER A 2 -2.64 -12.63 2.93
CA SER A 2 -3.45 -12.09 4.03
C SER A 2 -4.97 -12.16 3.78
N SER A 3 -5.46 -11.75 2.60
CA SER A 3 -6.91 -11.84 2.30
C SER A 3 -7.41 -13.28 2.33
N LEU A 4 -6.66 -14.22 1.75
CA LEU A 4 -7.00 -15.64 1.78
C LEU A 4 -6.99 -16.21 3.21
N LEU A 5 -6.05 -15.79 4.05
CA LEU A 5 -6.04 -16.18 5.47
C LEU A 5 -7.22 -15.54 6.22
N ASN A 6 -7.64 -14.33 5.85
CA ASN A 6 -8.83 -13.69 6.38
C ASN A 6 -10.10 -14.47 6.02
N ASP A 7 -10.23 -14.89 4.76
CA ASP A 7 -11.33 -15.74 4.30
C ASP A 7 -11.36 -17.07 5.08
N VAL A 8 -10.19 -17.66 5.34
CA VAL A 8 -10.05 -18.87 6.17
C VAL A 8 -10.50 -18.63 7.63
N ASN A 9 -10.17 -17.47 8.21
CA ASN A 9 -10.59 -17.11 9.56
C ASN A 9 -12.12 -17.00 9.67
N VAL A 10 -12.76 -16.37 8.67
CA VAL A 10 -14.22 -16.29 8.59
C VAL A 10 -14.84 -17.68 8.53
N LEU A 11 -14.33 -18.55 7.65
CA LEU A 11 -14.83 -19.93 7.53
C LEU A 11 -14.62 -20.76 8.81
N LEU A 12 -13.49 -20.60 9.50
CA LEU A 12 -13.22 -21.28 10.77
C LEU A 12 -14.23 -20.89 11.86
N ASN A 13 -14.56 -19.60 11.95
CA ASN A 13 -15.52 -19.09 12.92
C ASN A 13 -16.95 -19.57 12.64
N GLU A 14 -17.33 -19.72 11.38
CA GLU A 14 -18.64 -20.26 10.98
C GLU A 14 -18.72 -21.79 11.19
N LEU A 15 -17.68 -22.53 10.81
CA LEU A 15 -17.71 -23.99 10.84
C LEU A 15 -17.46 -24.57 12.24
N ILE A 16 -16.72 -23.87 13.09
CA ILE A 16 -16.34 -24.36 14.44
C ILE A 16 -16.43 -23.23 15.49
N PRO A 17 -17.63 -22.68 15.74
CA PRO A 17 -17.81 -21.50 16.58
C PRO A 17 -17.34 -21.67 18.03
N ASN A 18 -17.34 -22.90 18.55
CA ASN A 18 -16.96 -23.20 19.94
C ASN A 18 -15.45 -23.34 20.17
N ARG A 19 -14.62 -23.28 19.11
CA ARG A 19 -13.17 -23.51 19.22
C ARG A 19 -12.38 -22.24 19.58
N ASN A 20 -13.03 -21.08 19.64
CA ASN A 20 -12.47 -19.78 20.04
C ASN A 20 -11.05 -19.51 19.47
N THR A 21 -10.80 -19.99 18.25
CA THR A 21 -9.48 -19.94 17.61
C THR A 21 -9.48 -18.73 16.68
N ASP A 22 -9.05 -17.59 17.19
CA ASP A 22 -8.88 -16.36 16.41
C ASP A 22 -7.48 -16.31 15.81
N ILE A 23 -7.38 -16.39 14.48
CA ILE A 23 -6.10 -16.26 13.77
C ILE A 23 -5.84 -14.83 13.27
N SER A 24 -6.72 -13.85 13.56
CA SER A 24 -6.52 -12.44 13.18
C SER A 24 -5.16 -11.87 13.59
N PRO A 25 -4.61 -12.15 14.80
CA PRO A 25 -3.28 -11.67 15.18
C PRO A 25 -2.16 -12.27 14.31
N PHE A 26 -2.31 -13.52 13.87
CA PHE A 26 -1.38 -14.17 12.95
C PHE A 26 -1.49 -13.59 11.54
N ILE A 27 -2.72 -13.35 11.07
CA ILE A 27 -2.99 -12.69 9.78
C ILE A 27 -2.33 -11.32 9.74
N TYR A 28 -2.55 -10.49 10.76
CA TYR A 28 -1.93 -9.18 10.87
C TYR A 28 -0.40 -9.25 10.79
N LYS A 29 0.20 -10.18 11.53
CA LYS A 29 1.66 -10.41 11.46
C LYS A 29 2.09 -10.85 10.07
N THR A 30 1.37 -11.75 9.41
CA THR A 30 1.72 -12.17 8.04
C THR A 30 1.49 -11.08 6.99
N SER A 31 0.51 -10.19 7.17
CA SER A 31 0.29 -9.05 6.27
C SER A 31 1.47 -8.09 6.29
N ASN A 32 2.04 -7.84 7.47
CA ASN A 32 3.16 -6.93 7.68
C ASN A 32 4.54 -7.62 7.64
N ALA A 33 4.60 -8.95 7.69
CA ALA A 33 5.86 -9.70 7.60
C ALA A 33 6.51 -9.65 6.21
N PHE A 34 5.74 -9.28 5.19
CA PHE A 34 6.20 -9.29 3.79
C PHE A 34 6.17 -7.93 3.11
N LEU A 35 5.47 -6.93 3.65
CA LEU A 35 5.41 -5.58 3.10
C LEU A 35 5.26 -4.53 4.21
N PRO A 36 5.91 -3.36 4.05
CA PRO A 36 5.69 -2.22 4.92
C PRO A 36 4.20 -1.82 4.92
N PRO A 37 3.62 -1.41 6.07
CA PRO A 37 2.21 -1.03 6.17
C PRO A 37 1.79 0.04 5.16
N ILE A 38 2.65 1.04 4.93
CA ILE A 38 2.39 2.12 3.97
C ILE A 38 2.29 1.61 2.54
N VAL A 39 3.11 0.64 2.15
CA VAL A 39 3.06 0.08 0.80
C VAL A 39 1.76 -0.66 0.56
N TYR A 40 1.29 -1.41 1.57
CA TYR A 40 0.02 -2.10 1.52
C TYR A 40 -1.15 -1.11 1.43
N GLN A 41 -1.14 -0.05 2.25
CA GLN A 41 -2.17 0.99 2.22
C GLN A 41 -2.22 1.72 0.88
N LEU A 42 -1.07 2.11 0.32
CA LEU A 42 -1.03 2.76 -0.99
C LEU A 42 -1.59 1.86 -2.10
N GLU A 43 -1.37 0.55 -2.00
CA GLU A 43 -1.96 -0.42 -2.92
C GLU A 43 -3.47 -0.52 -2.80
N GLU A 44 -4.02 -0.53 -1.59
CA GLU A 44 -5.48 -0.47 -1.38
C GLU A 44 -6.08 0.84 -1.94
N TYR A 45 -5.32 1.94 -1.92
CA TYR A 45 -5.70 3.21 -2.52
C TYR A 45 -5.50 3.28 -4.04
N GLY A 46 -4.97 2.21 -4.65
CA GLY A 46 -4.87 2.07 -6.10
C GLY A 46 -3.49 2.33 -6.70
N LEU A 47 -2.44 2.58 -5.90
CA LEU A 47 -1.08 2.66 -6.39
C LEU A 47 -0.41 1.28 -6.32
N PRO A 48 -0.11 0.61 -7.46
CA PRO A 48 0.46 -0.74 -7.42
C PRO A 48 1.75 -0.79 -6.61
N ARG A 49 1.86 -1.80 -5.73
CA ARG A 49 3.01 -1.98 -4.82
C ARG A 49 4.38 -1.91 -5.49
N MET A 50 4.46 -2.32 -6.76
CA MET A 50 5.70 -2.29 -7.56
C MET A 50 6.14 -0.85 -7.86
N ILE A 51 5.19 0.04 -8.15
CA ILE A 51 5.47 1.46 -8.38
C ILE A 51 5.82 2.13 -7.05
N THR A 52 5.11 1.81 -5.98
CA THR A 52 5.43 2.31 -4.62
C THR A 52 6.85 1.97 -4.21
N LYS A 53 7.27 0.71 -4.42
CA LYS A 53 8.65 0.30 -4.11
C LYS A 53 9.68 1.01 -4.99
N LYS A 54 9.38 1.20 -6.27
CA LYS A 54 10.25 1.93 -7.20
C LYS A 54 10.42 3.40 -6.78
N ILE A 55 9.36 4.02 -6.26
CA ILE A 55 9.40 5.37 -5.67
C ILE A 55 10.29 5.38 -4.43
N ASP A 56 10.11 4.43 -3.52
CA ASP A 56 10.91 4.30 -2.31
C ASP A 56 12.40 4.13 -2.62
N ASP A 57 12.73 3.23 -3.55
CA ASP A 57 14.11 2.99 -3.97
C ASP A 57 14.75 4.24 -4.63
N ALA A 58 13.98 4.99 -5.43
CA ALA A 58 14.47 6.17 -6.16
C ALA A 58 14.63 7.41 -5.27
N LEU A 59 13.79 7.55 -4.24
CA LEU A 59 13.73 8.73 -3.38
C LEU A 59 14.26 8.48 -1.96
N ASN A 60 14.56 7.22 -1.64
CA ASN A 60 15.08 6.76 -0.37
C ASN A 60 14.18 7.19 0.82
N LEU A 61 12.87 6.91 0.71
CA LEU A 61 11.82 7.41 1.63
C LEU A 61 11.72 6.65 2.96
N ASP A 62 12.27 5.44 3.03
CA ASP A 62 12.21 4.57 4.22
C ASP A 62 10.75 4.24 4.61
N LEU A 63 10.00 3.66 3.66
CA LEU A 63 8.59 3.30 3.86
C LEU A 63 8.36 2.20 4.93
N ASP A 64 9.44 1.61 5.44
CA ASP A 64 9.44 0.70 6.60
C ASP A 64 9.30 1.42 7.95
N ASN A 65 9.43 2.75 7.99
CA ASN A 65 9.33 3.52 9.22
C ASN A 65 7.90 3.50 9.80
N GLU A 66 7.75 3.00 11.02
CA GLU A 66 6.47 2.87 11.73
C GLU A 66 5.80 4.21 12.09
N GLU A 67 6.55 5.33 12.08
CA GLU A 67 6.01 6.67 12.34
C GLU A 67 5.38 7.30 11.09
N LEU A 68 5.60 6.73 9.90
CA LEU A 68 4.99 7.22 8.67
C LEU A 68 3.50 6.95 8.65
N THR A 69 2.75 7.95 8.19
CA THR A 69 1.31 7.82 7.97
C THR A 69 0.99 7.91 6.47
N LEU A 70 -0.13 7.30 6.07
CA LEU A 70 -0.61 7.37 4.70
C LEU A 70 -0.77 8.82 4.23
N HIS A 71 -1.35 9.69 5.06
CA HIS A 71 -1.57 11.10 4.72
C HIS A 71 -0.25 11.85 4.47
N THR A 72 0.72 11.70 5.38
CA THR A 72 2.03 12.35 5.22
C THR A 72 2.75 11.91 3.94
N ILE A 73 2.64 10.63 3.58
CA ILE A 73 3.25 10.11 2.36
C ILE A 73 2.49 10.58 1.12
N LEU A 74 1.16 10.56 1.12
CA LEU A 74 0.38 11.07 -0.02
C LEU A 74 0.68 12.55 -0.31
N ASP A 75 0.74 13.39 0.73
CA ASP A 75 1.05 14.82 0.57
C ASP A 75 2.48 15.03 0.06
N HIS A 76 3.43 14.24 0.56
CA HIS A 76 4.81 14.27 0.08
C HIS A 76 4.90 13.87 -1.40
N LEU A 77 4.25 12.77 -1.80
CA LEU A 77 4.24 12.29 -3.19
C LEU A 77 3.54 13.27 -4.13
N LYS A 78 2.44 13.89 -3.71
CA LYS A 78 1.75 14.96 -4.46
C LYS A 78 2.68 16.15 -4.68
N THR A 79 3.38 16.58 -3.63
CA THR A 79 4.33 17.70 -3.69
C THR A 79 5.47 17.41 -4.65
N LEU A 80 6.09 16.22 -4.55
CA LEU A 80 7.17 15.82 -5.45
C LEU A 80 6.70 15.70 -6.89
N ASN A 81 5.51 15.15 -7.12
CA ASN A 81 4.94 15.05 -8.46
C ASN A 81 4.72 16.44 -9.08
N TYR A 82 4.19 17.38 -8.30
CA TYR A 82 3.95 18.75 -8.75
C TYR A 82 5.25 19.51 -9.04
N VAL A 83 6.27 19.37 -8.18
CA VAL A 83 7.50 20.16 -8.29
C VAL A 83 8.48 19.58 -9.31
N PHE A 84 8.61 18.25 -9.36
CA PHE A 84 9.69 17.59 -10.09
C PHE A 84 9.22 16.63 -11.19
N GLY A 85 7.93 16.25 -11.20
CA GLY A 85 7.43 15.19 -12.06
C GLY A 85 7.90 13.81 -11.58
N LEU A 86 7.07 13.14 -10.78
CA LEU A 86 7.48 11.91 -10.09
C LEU A 86 7.74 10.77 -11.07
N SER A 87 6.98 10.69 -12.16
CA SER A 87 7.18 9.70 -13.24
C SER A 87 8.59 9.77 -13.84
N GLY A 88 9.11 10.98 -14.06
CA GLY A 88 10.45 11.22 -14.56
C GLY A 88 11.53 10.82 -13.57
N LEU A 89 11.35 11.19 -12.29
CA LEU A 89 12.32 10.87 -11.22
C LEU A 89 12.54 9.38 -11.04
N ILE A 90 11.48 8.58 -11.16
CA ILE A 90 11.57 7.13 -10.99
C ILE A 90 11.92 6.39 -12.29
N GLY A 91 12.04 7.08 -13.43
CA GLY A 91 12.19 6.41 -14.72
C GLY A 91 11.00 5.51 -15.05
N ALA A 92 9.78 6.05 -14.87
CA ALA A 92 8.55 5.35 -15.19
C ALA A 92 8.45 5.06 -16.70
N SER A 93 8.01 3.86 -17.04
CA SER A 93 7.51 3.52 -18.36
C SER A 93 6.19 4.22 -18.63
N MET A 94 5.78 4.28 -19.90
CA MET A 94 4.51 4.88 -20.31
C MET A 94 3.28 4.29 -19.58
N ILE A 95 3.31 2.98 -19.28
CA ILE A 95 2.22 2.31 -18.56
C ILE A 95 2.23 2.70 -17.08
N GLU A 96 3.40 2.74 -16.45
CA GLU A 96 3.54 3.17 -15.06
C GLU A 96 3.12 4.65 -14.89
N GLU A 97 3.50 5.51 -15.83
CA GLU A 97 3.10 6.91 -15.85
C GLU A 97 1.57 7.05 -15.98
N TYR A 98 0.94 6.29 -16.88
CA TYR A 98 -0.52 6.27 -17.01
C TYR A 98 -1.21 5.86 -15.69
N ILE A 99 -0.71 4.81 -15.03
CA ILE A 99 -1.23 4.35 -13.74
C ILE A 99 -1.07 5.43 -12.68
N MET A 100 0.11 6.05 -12.58
CA MET A 100 0.39 7.11 -11.61
C MET A 100 -0.49 8.33 -11.82
N ASN A 101 -0.70 8.76 -13.06
CA ASN A 101 -1.58 9.88 -13.37
C ASN A 101 -3.02 9.60 -12.92
N ASN A 102 -3.55 8.42 -13.25
CA ASN A 102 -4.89 8.03 -12.81
C ASN A 102 -4.99 7.95 -11.27
N PHE A 103 -3.95 7.42 -10.61
CA PHE A 103 -3.88 7.41 -9.15
C PHE A 103 -3.93 8.84 -8.57
N PHE A 104 -3.04 9.73 -9.02
CA PHE A 104 -2.97 11.11 -8.52
C PHE A 104 -4.22 11.93 -8.82
N ASP A 105 -4.85 11.73 -9.98
CA ASP A 105 -6.14 12.32 -10.29
C ASP A 105 -7.18 11.85 -9.25
N GLY A 106 -7.28 10.53 -9.02
CA GLY A 106 -8.21 9.93 -8.06
C GLY A 106 -8.06 10.42 -6.62
N VAL A 107 -6.83 10.52 -6.10
CA VAL A 107 -6.57 11.06 -4.75
C VAL A 107 -6.67 12.59 -4.65
N THR A 108 -6.82 13.29 -5.77
CA THR A 108 -7.04 14.75 -5.79
C THR A 108 -8.53 15.09 -5.77
N TYR A 109 -9.38 14.29 -6.42
CA TYR A 109 -10.85 14.48 -6.39
C TYR A 109 -11.54 14.05 -5.10
N SER A 110 -10.85 13.31 -4.23
CA SER A 110 -11.40 12.75 -2.98
C SER A 110 -11.14 13.63 -1.75
N GLN A 111 -10.71 14.89 -1.94
CA GLN A 111 -10.63 15.93 -0.90
C GLN A 111 -11.66 17.05 -1.13
#